data_AF-A0AAW7K8D5-F1
#
_entry.id   AF-A0AAW7K8D5-F1
#
_cell.length_a   1.000
_cell.length_b   1.000
_cell.length_c   1.000
_cell.angle_alpha   90.00
_cell.angle_beta   90.00
_cell.angle_gamma   90.00
#
_symmetry.space_group_name_H-M   'P 1'
#
loop_
_entity.id
_entity.type
_entity.pdbx_description
1 polymer ?
#
loop_
_entity_poly.entity_id
_entity_poly.type
_entity_poly.pdbx_seq_one_letter_code
_entity_poly.pdbx_strand_id
1 'polypeptide(L)'
;MTTLLDELLDQEFRDKLLIYQTFMNSEGPLLKEEFYGYFDLSTQKLESLCRQINYECTQISSRSQILFPAKGLISAQKLSQIDYQALRKYYFDQSLMAKLLLDVGLYQKHTIQEFSQIHFMSKSKIYAFSYKLNLILANWHIKLKSTGLVGEEKNIRSFCFQCLYYFYGSNQERLPNILLENSPGIKRFINDLQLMYQRTFSLNQSAQLFILLTIQRFRVFSDHVVDSFTEVHVPSCLQHAFEKIYTSETPLFKEDFGKETSYIFLFLSLNEYIDSPIVFPDKLTMLDEFIDHMNSVIPFFEKRITVETKEKLKLICYRWDRLYFSVAAFIPTKQSSFFEERFPQIHRALDGFIQKTESLYQKRFLMYERVHLYYDFMFCLLNDRSFCAIEKTIHVFVDFSGGEDYNRFIAKIIASFNYMDVMIDHKLTLETDLYLSDFYSSKVRCRQLTWRHLPETKDWQVFAEVVRELRKGETQKNEHYERDPIEMWREQEYEG
;
A
#
# COMPACT_ATOMS: atom_id res chain seq x y z
N MET A 1 5.65 0.32 11.20
CA MET A 1 6.62 0.85 10.21
C MET A 1 6.18 2.27 9.90
N THR A 2 7.02 3.26 10.23
CA THR A 2 6.79 4.67 9.86
C THR A 2 7.06 4.83 8.37
N THR A 3 6.14 5.45 7.63
CA THR A 3 6.37 5.81 6.23
C THR A 3 7.42 6.91 6.15
N LEU A 4 8.09 7.06 4.99
CA LEU A 4 9.03 8.17 4.76
C LEU A 4 8.37 9.54 5.00
N LEU A 5 7.06 9.66 4.72
CA LEU A 5 6.30 10.89 4.97
C LEU A 5 6.04 11.16 6.46
N ASP A 6 6.04 10.15 7.31
CA ASP A 6 5.93 10.35 8.78
C ASP A 6 7.21 11.01 9.35
N GLU A 7 8.32 11.05 8.59
CA GLU A 7 9.51 11.83 8.97
C GLU A 7 9.25 13.35 8.98
N LEU A 8 8.20 13.81 8.28
CA LEU A 8 7.71 15.19 8.33
C LEU A 8 7.01 15.54 9.64
N LEU A 9 6.74 14.57 10.51
CA LEU A 9 6.18 14.81 11.83
C LEU A 9 7.28 15.12 12.85
N ASP A 10 6.92 15.71 13.98
CA ASP A 10 7.86 15.80 15.10
C ASP A 10 8.03 14.41 15.73
N GLN A 11 9.17 14.14 16.38
CA GLN A 11 9.47 12.79 16.92
C GLN A 11 8.38 12.28 17.86
N GLU A 12 7.90 13.15 18.74
CA GLU A 12 6.82 12.80 19.68
C GLU A 12 5.54 12.34 18.97
N PHE A 13 5.18 12.96 17.83
CA PHE A 13 4.00 12.57 17.07
C PHE A 13 4.20 11.23 16.35
N ARG A 14 5.40 10.95 15.84
CA ARG A 14 5.73 9.61 15.31
C ARG A 14 5.61 8.55 16.38
N ASP A 15 6.14 8.80 17.57
CA ASP A 15 6.08 7.85 18.69
C ASP A 15 4.62 7.56 19.06
N LYS A 16 3.77 8.59 19.13
CA LYS A 16 2.33 8.44 19.39
C LYS A 16 1.62 7.60 18.33
N LEU A 17 1.86 7.85 17.04
CA LEU A 17 1.27 7.06 15.96
C LEU A 17 1.76 5.61 15.99
N LEU A 18 3.04 5.39 16.29
CA LEU A 18 3.59 4.05 16.39
C LEU A 18 2.98 3.30 17.58
N ILE A 19 2.80 3.93 18.74
CA ILE A 19 2.08 3.35 19.89
C ILE A 19 0.66 2.94 19.48
N TYR A 20 -0.08 3.84 18.83
CA TYR A 20 -1.45 3.56 18.36
C TYR A 20 -1.47 2.37 17.38
N GLN A 21 -0.53 2.35 16.42
CA GLN A 21 -0.40 1.27 15.44
C GLN A 21 -0.01 -0.07 16.10
N THR A 22 0.82 -0.07 17.14
CA THR A 22 1.15 -1.28 17.89
C THR A 22 -0.10 -1.91 18.48
N PHE A 23 -0.97 -1.11 19.12
CA PHE A 23 -2.23 -1.62 19.66
C PHE A 23 -3.22 -2.09 18.59
N MET A 24 -3.26 -1.46 17.41
CA MET A 24 -4.08 -1.94 16.29
C MET A 24 -3.65 -3.32 15.79
N ASN A 25 -2.39 -3.70 15.98
CA ASN A 25 -1.82 -4.96 15.52
C ASN A 25 -1.71 -6.03 16.62
N SER A 26 -2.09 -5.72 17.86
CA SER A 26 -1.99 -6.64 19.00
C SER A 26 -3.32 -7.31 19.32
N GLU A 27 -3.27 -8.59 19.65
CA GLU A 27 -4.42 -9.34 20.16
C GLU A 27 -4.45 -9.27 21.70
N GLY A 28 -4.97 -8.14 22.24
CA GLY A 28 -5.22 -7.98 23.67
C GLY A 28 -4.29 -7.02 24.42
N PRO A 29 -4.28 -7.06 25.76
CA PRO A 29 -3.40 -6.23 26.59
C PRO A 29 -1.93 -6.56 26.38
N LEU A 30 -1.09 -5.54 26.43
CA LEU A 30 0.37 -5.64 26.26
C LEU A 30 1.08 -5.26 27.56
N LEU A 31 2.21 -5.90 27.84
CA LEU A 31 3.10 -5.49 28.92
C LEU A 31 3.83 -4.19 28.53
N LYS A 32 4.03 -3.29 29.49
CA LYS A 32 4.82 -2.05 29.28
C LYS A 32 6.23 -2.35 28.78
N GLU A 33 6.79 -3.47 29.21
CA GLU A 33 8.12 -3.93 28.84
C GLU A 33 8.26 -4.25 27.35
N GLU A 34 7.17 -4.70 26.71
CA GLU A 34 7.16 -4.96 25.27
C GLU A 34 7.40 -3.67 24.49
N PHE A 35 6.99 -2.51 25.03
CA PHE A 35 7.25 -1.22 24.41
C PHE A 35 8.72 -0.78 24.57
N TYR A 36 9.48 -1.25 25.56
CA TYR A 36 10.89 -0.84 25.68
C TYR A 36 11.76 -1.42 24.56
N GLY A 37 11.37 -2.58 24.00
CA GLY A 37 12.04 -3.17 22.84
C GLY A 37 11.74 -2.44 21.53
N TYR A 38 10.58 -1.79 21.43
CA TYR A 38 10.15 -1.05 20.22
C TYR A 38 10.42 0.45 20.29
N PHE A 39 10.56 1.00 21.49
CA PHE A 39 10.66 2.43 21.75
C PHE A 39 11.76 2.71 22.77
N ASP A 40 12.65 3.66 22.45
CA ASP A 40 13.64 4.20 23.40
C ASP A 40 12.96 5.19 24.37
N LEU A 41 11.94 4.71 25.10
CA LEU A 41 11.07 5.50 25.97
C LEU A 41 11.06 4.94 27.38
N SER A 42 11.14 5.83 28.37
CA SER A 42 10.91 5.46 29.77
C SER A 42 9.43 5.12 30.01
N THR A 43 9.15 4.32 31.04
CA THR A 43 7.78 3.97 31.46
C THR A 43 6.90 5.20 31.66
N GLN A 44 7.46 6.25 32.28
CA GLN A 44 6.74 7.50 32.54
C GLN A 44 6.42 8.26 31.25
N LYS A 45 7.35 8.28 30.29
CA LYS A 45 7.12 8.91 28.99
C LYS A 45 6.06 8.15 28.21
N LEU A 46 6.11 6.82 28.18
CA LEU A 46 5.09 5.98 27.55
C LEU A 46 3.68 6.26 28.09
N GLU A 47 3.51 6.25 29.41
CA GLU A 47 2.20 6.55 30.02
C GLU A 47 1.71 7.97 29.68
N SER A 48 2.62 8.94 29.71
CA SER A 48 2.32 10.32 29.34
C SER A 48 1.84 10.42 27.90
N LEU A 49 2.53 9.77 26.95
CA LEU A 49 2.13 9.74 25.55
C LEU A 49 0.76 9.05 25.38
N CYS A 50 0.51 7.92 26.04
CA CYS A 50 -0.80 7.26 25.99
C CYS A 50 -1.94 8.16 26.51
N ARG A 51 -1.71 8.92 27.59
CA ARG A 51 -2.70 9.89 28.09
C ARG A 51 -2.92 11.04 27.12
N GLN A 52 -1.86 11.52 26.46
CA GLN A 52 -1.97 12.56 25.43
C GLN A 52 -2.73 12.05 24.20
N ILE A 53 -2.46 10.82 23.74
CA ILE A 53 -3.21 10.19 22.64
C ILE A 53 -4.70 10.17 22.98
N ASN A 54 -5.09 9.76 24.19
CA ASN A 54 -6.49 9.79 24.61
C ASN A 54 -7.10 11.19 24.55
N TYR A 55 -6.38 12.20 25.02
CA TYR A 55 -6.84 13.58 24.92
C TYR A 55 -6.99 14.02 23.46
N GLU A 56 -6.02 13.73 22.61
CA GLU A 56 -6.03 14.08 21.19
C GLU A 56 -7.14 13.34 20.42
N CYS A 57 -7.44 12.08 20.79
CA CYS A 57 -8.61 11.34 20.32
C CYS A 57 -9.91 12.10 20.61
N THR A 58 -10.06 12.74 21.77
CA THR A 58 -11.25 13.58 22.04
C THR A 58 -11.32 14.79 21.12
N GLN A 59 -10.17 15.41 20.76
CA GLN A 59 -10.13 16.57 19.87
C GLN A 59 -10.57 16.22 18.45
N ILE A 60 -10.32 14.99 18.00
CA ILE A 60 -10.79 14.49 16.71
C ILE A 60 -12.16 13.79 16.77
N SER A 61 -12.89 13.94 17.88
CA SER A 61 -14.21 13.30 18.09
C SER A 61 -14.19 11.77 18.01
N SER A 62 -13.05 11.16 18.33
CA SER A 62 -12.86 9.71 18.39
C SER A 62 -13.28 9.12 19.73
N ARG A 63 -13.69 7.85 19.71
CA ARG A 63 -13.95 7.03 20.91
C ARG A 63 -12.79 6.08 21.25
N SER A 64 -11.71 6.13 20.48
CA SER A 64 -10.49 5.37 20.75
C SER A 64 -9.91 5.71 22.12
N GLN A 65 -9.60 4.68 22.91
CA GLN A 65 -9.02 4.86 24.24
C GLN A 65 -7.94 3.82 24.54
N ILE A 66 -6.84 4.28 25.11
CA ILE A 66 -5.78 3.49 25.71
C ILE A 66 -5.98 3.48 27.23
N LEU A 67 -6.03 2.30 27.82
CA LEU A 67 -6.36 2.04 29.22
C LEU A 67 -5.18 1.39 29.95
N PHE A 68 -5.18 1.52 31.28
CA PHE A 68 -4.18 0.93 32.17
C PHE A 68 -4.88 -0.07 33.10
N PRO A 69 -5.22 -1.27 32.62
CA PRO A 69 -6.09 -2.21 33.36
C PRO A 69 -5.44 -2.75 34.64
N ALA A 70 -4.11 -2.89 34.66
CA ALA A 70 -3.36 -3.33 35.83
C ALA A 70 -1.95 -2.75 35.84
N LYS A 71 -1.23 -2.93 36.96
CA LYS A 71 0.18 -2.53 37.07
C LYS A 71 1.00 -3.26 36.00
N GLY A 72 1.71 -2.50 35.16
CA GLY A 72 2.56 -3.06 34.10
C GLY A 72 1.83 -3.44 32.81
N LEU A 73 0.49 -3.36 32.77
CA LEU A 73 -0.30 -3.65 31.57
C LEU A 73 -0.88 -2.38 30.95
N ILE A 74 -0.94 -2.34 29.63
CA ILE A 74 -1.64 -1.33 28.85
C ILE A 74 -2.55 -2.06 27.85
N SER A 75 -3.78 -1.60 27.69
CA SER A 75 -4.71 -2.11 26.68
C SER A 75 -5.30 -0.96 25.88
N ALA A 76 -5.94 -1.28 24.75
CA ALA A 76 -6.67 -0.29 23.98
C ALA A 76 -8.04 -0.83 23.58
N GLN A 77 -8.99 0.08 23.38
CA GLN A 77 -10.36 -0.24 23.00
C GLN A 77 -10.83 0.70 21.90
N LYS A 78 -11.67 0.15 21.00
CA LYS A 78 -12.34 0.88 19.91
C LYS A 78 -11.36 1.61 18.98
N LEU A 79 -10.14 1.09 18.85
CA LEU A 79 -9.19 1.61 17.89
C LEU A 79 -9.70 1.36 16.47
N SER A 80 -9.43 2.31 15.57
CA SER A 80 -9.84 2.20 14.18
C SER A 80 -8.84 2.84 13.24
N GLN A 81 -8.83 2.37 11.99
CA GLN A 81 -7.99 2.96 10.95
C GLN A 81 -8.39 4.40 10.63
N ILE A 82 -9.67 4.75 10.80
CA ILE A 82 -10.18 6.10 10.58
C ILE A 82 -9.59 7.06 11.62
N ASP A 83 -9.59 6.65 12.89
CA ASP A 83 -9.01 7.44 13.99
C ASP A 83 -7.50 7.61 13.81
N TYR A 84 -6.79 6.55 13.41
CA TYR A 84 -5.37 6.63 13.10
C TYR A 84 -5.08 7.67 12.00
N GLN A 85 -5.84 7.66 10.90
CA GLN A 85 -5.69 8.66 9.83
C GLN A 85 -6.00 10.08 10.30
N ALA A 86 -7.03 10.25 11.15
CA ALA A 86 -7.40 11.54 11.71
C ALA A 86 -6.34 12.09 12.68
N LEU A 87 -5.78 11.25 13.55
CA LEU A 87 -4.64 11.60 14.41
C LEU A 87 -3.41 11.96 13.58
N ARG A 88 -3.10 11.17 12.54
CA ARG A 88 -1.97 11.43 11.65
C ARG A 88 -2.07 12.80 10.99
N LYS A 89 -3.25 13.17 10.49
CA LYS A 89 -3.53 14.51 9.98
C LYS A 89 -3.37 15.57 11.08
N TYR A 90 -3.99 15.36 12.24
CA TYR A 90 -3.93 16.28 13.37
C TYR A 90 -2.48 16.59 13.77
N TYR A 91 -1.62 15.59 13.80
CA TYR A 91 -0.19 15.78 14.08
C TYR A 91 0.57 16.48 12.95
N PHE A 92 0.23 16.20 11.70
CA PHE A 92 0.82 16.92 10.56
C PHE A 92 0.50 18.42 10.60
N ASP A 93 -0.75 18.78 10.89
CA ASP A 93 -1.17 20.18 11.04
C ASP A 93 -0.42 20.90 12.18
N GLN A 94 0.11 20.16 13.17
CA GLN A 94 0.79 20.72 14.33
C GLN A 94 2.32 20.74 14.21
N SER A 95 2.91 19.81 13.45
CA SER A 95 4.37 19.66 13.35
C SER A 95 5.05 20.89 12.75
N LEU A 96 6.15 21.32 13.37
CA LEU A 96 6.96 22.43 12.88
C LEU A 96 7.65 22.09 11.55
N MET A 97 8.04 20.83 11.34
CA MET A 97 8.67 20.39 10.09
C MET A 97 7.67 20.43 8.92
N ALA A 98 6.44 19.96 9.15
CA ALA A 98 5.35 20.08 8.18
C ALA A 98 5.02 21.55 7.87
N LYS A 99 4.92 22.41 8.90
CA LYS A 99 4.70 23.86 8.70
C LYS A 99 5.83 24.52 7.91
N LEU A 100 7.08 24.19 8.20
CA LEU A 100 8.23 24.68 7.43
C LEU A 100 8.12 24.29 5.95
N LEU A 101 7.77 23.03 5.68
CA LEU A 101 7.56 22.54 4.32
C LEU A 101 6.44 23.28 3.61
N LEU A 102 5.30 23.46 4.27
CA LEU A 102 4.13 24.10 3.64
C LEU A 102 4.34 25.61 3.48
N ASP A 103 4.64 26.33 4.56
CA ASP A 103 4.69 27.79 4.55
C ASP A 103 5.86 28.37 3.75
N VAL A 104 7.03 27.74 3.83
CA VAL A 104 8.22 28.16 3.09
C VAL A 104 8.30 27.45 1.74
N GLY A 105 8.12 26.13 1.74
CA GLY A 105 8.33 25.31 0.55
C GLY A 105 7.24 25.45 -0.51
N LEU A 106 6.01 25.08 -0.15
CA LEU A 106 4.87 25.04 -1.07
C LEU A 106 4.24 26.42 -1.26
N TYR A 107 3.83 27.07 -0.18
CA TYR A 107 3.10 28.35 -0.21
C TYR A 107 3.99 29.55 -0.49
N GLN A 108 5.30 29.43 -0.25
CA GLN A 108 6.28 30.51 -0.41
C GLN A 108 5.87 31.80 0.32
N LYS A 109 5.15 31.65 1.43
CA LYS A 109 4.58 32.74 2.24
C LYS A 109 5.65 33.43 3.09
N HIS A 110 6.65 32.65 3.50
CA HIS A 110 7.70 33.08 4.39
C HIS A 110 9.05 32.59 3.87
N THR A 111 10.09 33.38 4.08
CA THR A 111 11.47 32.88 4.01
C THR A 111 11.77 32.02 5.24
N ILE A 112 12.85 31.21 5.17
CA ILE A 112 13.34 30.43 6.32
C ILE A 112 13.60 31.32 7.55
N GLN A 113 14.07 32.55 7.32
CA GLN A 113 14.37 33.49 8.41
C GLN A 113 13.09 34.04 9.06
N GLU A 114 12.11 34.42 8.26
CA GLU A 114 10.80 34.89 8.76
C GLU A 114 10.07 33.77 9.50
N PHE A 115 10.08 32.55 8.97
CA PHE A 115 9.53 31.37 9.64
C PHE A 115 10.18 31.15 11.02
N SER A 116 11.51 31.29 11.10
CA SER A 116 12.25 31.18 12.36
C SER A 116 11.81 32.22 13.39
N GLN A 117 11.50 33.45 12.96
CA GLN A 117 11.04 34.52 13.84
C GLN A 117 9.62 34.24 14.35
N ILE A 118 8.70 33.85 13.46
CA ILE A 118 7.29 33.55 13.78
C ILE A 118 7.18 32.39 14.78
N HIS A 119 8.03 31.37 14.63
CA HIS A 119 8.01 30.18 15.50
C HIS A 119 9.03 30.23 16.65
N PHE A 120 9.61 31.40 16.93
CA PHE A 120 10.58 31.63 18.01
C PHE A 120 11.74 30.62 18.02
N MET A 121 12.25 30.28 16.83
CA MET A 121 13.36 29.34 16.65
C MET A 121 14.70 30.08 16.62
N SER A 122 15.72 29.51 17.27
CA SER A 122 17.09 30.00 17.12
C SER A 122 17.62 29.68 15.71
N LYS A 123 18.63 30.45 15.27
CA LYS A 123 19.32 30.22 13.98
C LYS A 123 19.82 28.77 13.86
N SER A 124 20.47 28.24 14.90
CA SER A 124 20.98 26.86 14.90
C SER A 124 19.85 25.83 14.74
N LYS A 125 18.71 26.04 15.41
CA LYS A 125 17.56 25.13 15.35
C LYS A 125 16.93 25.11 13.95
N ILE A 126 16.73 26.27 13.32
CA ILE A 126 16.13 26.32 11.97
C ILE A 126 17.05 25.74 10.89
N TYR A 127 18.37 25.90 11.02
CA TYR A 127 19.34 25.25 10.12
C TYR A 127 19.30 23.73 10.25
N ALA A 128 19.22 23.19 11.47
CA ALA A 128 19.09 21.75 11.70
C ALA A 128 17.78 21.20 11.11
N PHE A 129 16.66 21.92 11.28
CA PHE A 129 15.36 21.56 10.68
C PHE A 129 15.42 21.57 9.16
N SER A 130 15.95 22.63 8.56
CA SER A 130 16.09 22.77 7.11
C SER A 130 17.00 21.70 6.51
N TYR A 131 18.09 21.35 7.22
CA TYR A 131 18.96 20.24 6.83
C TYR A 131 18.22 18.91 6.84
N LYS A 132 17.51 18.59 7.94
CA LYS A 132 16.72 17.36 8.03
C LYS A 132 15.64 17.28 6.96
N LEU A 133 14.91 18.37 6.70
CA LEU A 133 13.92 18.43 5.63
C LEU A 133 14.56 18.18 4.27
N ASN A 134 15.72 18.77 3.99
CA ASN A 134 16.45 18.54 2.75
C ASN A 134 16.94 17.09 2.59
N LEU A 135 17.25 16.37 3.67
CA LEU A 135 17.52 14.93 3.60
C LEU A 135 16.29 14.14 3.16
N ILE A 136 15.11 14.49 3.66
CA ILE A 136 13.84 13.88 3.25
C ILE A 136 13.56 14.20 1.78
N LEU A 137 13.63 15.48 1.41
CA LEU A 137 13.33 15.98 0.05
C LEU A 137 14.28 15.44 -1.02
N ALA A 138 15.53 15.11 -0.66
CA ALA A 138 16.51 14.54 -1.58
C ALA A 138 16.04 13.21 -2.22
N ASN A 139 15.15 12.48 -1.55
CA ASN A 139 14.51 11.26 -2.07
C ASN A 139 13.68 11.51 -3.35
N TRP A 140 13.21 12.73 -3.57
CA TRP A 140 12.49 13.15 -4.78
C TRP A 140 13.36 14.05 -5.67
N HIS A 141 14.68 14.12 -5.43
CA HIS A 141 15.60 15.03 -6.13
C HIS A 141 15.20 16.52 -6.07
N ILE A 142 14.51 16.92 -5.00
CA ILE A 142 14.12 18.31 -4.72
C ILE A 142 14.80 18.82 -3.45
N LYS A 143 14.83 20.14 -3.28
CA LYS A 143 15.43 20.80 -2.11
C LYS A 143 14.60 21.99 -1.67
N LEU A 144 14.58 22.26 -0.37
CA LEU A 144 14.09 23.50 0.21
C LEU A 144 15.22 24.55 0.20
N LYS A 145 14.94 25.70 -0.40
CA LYS A 145 15.72 26.94 -0.31
C LYS A 145 14.91 28.05 0.35
N SER A 146 15.52 29.21 0.55
CA SER A 146 14.86 30.38 1.14
C SER A 146 13.65 30.88 0.36
N THR A 147 13.59 30.59 -0.95
CA THR A 147 12.52 30.98 -1.87
C THR A 147 11.54 29.84 -2.16
N GLY A 148 11.60 28.74 -1.41
CA GLY A 148 10.73 27.58 -1.57
C GLY A 148 11.41 26.34 -2.16
N LEU A 149 10.60 25.43 -2.68
CA LEU A 149 11.07 24.18 -3.27
C LEU A 149 11.74 24.41 -4.63
N VAL A 150 12.87 23.74 -4.86
CA VAL A 150 13.61 23.75 -6.13
C VAL A 150 13.93 22.33 -6.60
N GLY A 151 13.90 22.13 -7.92
CA GLY A 151 14.08 20.85 -8.60
C GLY A 151 13.21 20.81 -9.86
N GLU A 152 13.11 19.66 -10.51
CA GLU A 152 12.16 19.49 -11.62
C GLU A 152 10.72 19.62 -11.10
N GLU A 153 9.90 20.43 -11.78
CA GLU A 153 8.56 20.77 -11.29
C GLU A 153 7.65 19.54 -11.17
N LYS A 154 7.78 18.55 -12.06
CA LYS A 154 7.06 17.26 -11.93
C LYS A 154 7.39 16.52 -10.64
N ASN A 155 8.63 16.61 -10.15
CA ASN A 155 9.06 15.94 -8.91
C ASN A 155 8.55 16.70 -7.68
N ILE A 156 8.54 18.04 -7.74
CA ILE A 156 7.91 18.89 -6.72
C ILE A 156 6.43 18.55 -6.59
N ARG A 157 5.69 18.54 -7.72
CA ARG A 157 4.26 18.23 -7.74
C ARG A 157 3.97 16.82 -7.28
N SER A 158 4.78 15.84 -7.69
CA SER A 158 4.67 14.46 -7.20
C SER A 158 4.84 14.39 -5.68
N PHE A 159 5.91 14.96 -5.14
CA PHE A 159 6.14 14.99 -3.69
C PHE A 159 4.97 15.66 -2.94
N CYS A 160 4.54 16.84 -3.40
CA CYS A 160 3.40 17.55 -2.81
C CYS A 160 2.12 16.72 -2.87
N PHE A 161 1.88 16.02 -3.99
CA PHE A 161 0.73 15.15 -4.14
C PHE A 161 0.78 13.99 -3.15
N GLN A 162 1.91 13.30 -3.06
CA GLN A 162 2.09 12.19 -2.11
C GLN A 162 1.91 12.66 -0.67
N CYS A 163 2.52 13.79 -0.30
CA CYS A 163 2.39 14.39 1.02
C CYS A 163 0.93 14.76 1.34
N LEU A 164 0.30 15.57 0.48
CA LEU A 164 -1.06 16.05 0.74
C LEU A 164 -2.09 14.92 0.66
N TYR A 165 -1.96 13.97 -0.26
CA TYR A 165 -2.85 12.81 -0.32
C TYR A 165 -2.66 11.89 0.89
N TYR A 166 -1.44 11.69 1.39
CA TYR A 166 -1.18 10.89 2.58
C TYR A 166 -1.82 11.50 3.84
N PHE A 167 -1.74 12.82 4.03
CA PHE A 167 -2.29 13.47 5.23
C PHE A 167 -3.76 13.91 5.11
N TYR A 168 -4.24 14.24 3.91
CA TYR A 168 -5.57 14.81 3.68
C TYR A 168 -6.45 14.00 2.73
N GLY A 169 -5.97 12.89 2.14
CA GLY A 169 -6.69 12.14 1.11
C GLY A 169 -8.10 11.70 1.51
N SER A 170 -8.30 11.32 2.77
CA SER A 170 -9.62 10.94 3.32
C SER A 170 -10.51 12.13 3.71
N ASN A 171 -9.97 13.35 3.78
CA ASN A 171 -10.65 14.56 4.23
C ASN A 171 -10.15 15.80 3.48
N GLN A 172 -10.32 15.81 2.15
CA GLN A 172 -9.75 16.84 1.27
C GLN A 172 -10.31 18.24 1.52
N GLU A 173 -11.54 18.30 2.04
CA GLU A 173 -12.20 19.54 2.43
C GLU A 173 -11.50 20.23 3.60
N ARG A 174 -10.60 19.52 4.30
CA ARG A 174 -9.77 20.05 5.39
C ARG A 174 -8.34 20.38 4.95
N LEU A 175 -8.08 20.44 3.65
CA LEU A 175 -6.84 21.05 3.15
C LEU A 175 -6.75 22.51 3.63
N PRO A 176 -5.54 23.05 3.79
CA PRO A 176 -5.36 24.45 4.16
C PRO A 176 -6.08 25.40 3.19
N ASN A 177 -6.77 26.41 3.73
CA ASN A 177 -7.66 27.31 2.96
C ASN A 177 -6.99 27.96 1.74
N ILE A 178 -5.70 28.27 1.84
CA ILE A 178 -4.90 28.85 0.74
C ILE A 178 -4.87 27.95 -0.51
N LEU A 179 -4.95 26.63 -0.32
CA LEU A 179 -5.04 25.67 -1.42
C LEU A 179 -6.48 25.54 -1.96
N LEU A 180 -7.49 25.88 -1.15
CA LEU A 180 -8.90 25.66 -1.47
C LEU A 180 -9.56 26.82 -2.22
N GLU A 181 -8.87 27.94 -2.44
CA GLU A 181 -9.45 29.18 -3.01
C GLU A 181 -10.22 28.98 -4.32
N ASN A 182 -9.82 28.03 -5.19
CA ASN A 182 -10.51 27.71 -6.45
C ASN A 182 -11.12 26.28 -6.48
N SER A 183 -11.51 25.76 -5.32
CA SER A 183 -12.15 24.43 -5.24
C SER A 183 -13.37 24.26 -6.16
N PRO A 184 -14.27 25.26 -6.33
CA PRO A 184 -15.42 25.12 -7.23
C PRO A 184 -15.02 24.95 -8.70
N GLY A 185 -14.01 25.70 -9.17
CA GLY A 185 -13.50 25.58 -10.54
C GLY A 185 -12.88 24.22 -10.82
N ILE A 186 -12.09 23.71 -9.87
CA ILE A 186 -11.49 22.37 -9.95
C ILE A 186 -12.57 21.28 -9.97
N LYS A 187 -13.57 21.36 -9.07
CA LYS A 187 -14.69 20.41 -9.02
C LYS A 187 -15.50 20.41 -10.32
N ARG A 188 -15.75 21.60 -10.89
CA ARG A 188 -16.41 21.71 -12.20
C ARG A 188 -15.59 21.05 -13.30
N PHE A 189 -14.27 21.28 -13.34
CA PHE A 189 -13.41 20.65 -14.35
C PHE A 189 -13.38 19.12 -14.22
N ILE A 190 -13.34 18.58 -13.00
CA ILE A 190 -13.45 17.12 -12.79
C ILE A 190 -14.78 16.59 -13.34
N ASN A 191 -15.89 17.31 -13.13
CA ASN A 191 -17.17 16.94 -13.74
C ASN A 191 -17.14 17.04 -15.27
N ASP A 192 -16.52 18.07 -15.84
CA ASP A 192 -16.36 18.23 -17.28
C ASP A 192 -15.55 17.07 -17.88
N LEU A 193 -14.51 16.58 -17.18
CA LEU A 193 -13.74 15.39 -17.59
C LEU A 193 -14.63 14.14 -17.64
N GLN A 194 -15.44 13.91 -16.60
CA GLN A 194 -16.36 12.76 -16.56
C GLN A 194 -17.35 12.79 -17.73
N LEU A 195 -17.88 13.97 -18.06
CA LEU A 195 -18.79 14.15 -19.20
C LEU A 195 -18.06 13.95 -20.55
N MET A 196 -16.88 14.55 -20.70
CA MET A 196 -16.09 14.52 -21.93
C MET A 196 -15.69 13.09 -22.31
N TYR A 197 -15.27 12.29 -21.33
CA TYR A 197 -14.82 10.92 -21.53
C TYR A 197 -15.89 9.87 -21.26
N GLN A 198 -17.13 10.28 -20.96
CA GLN A 198 -18.27 9.40 -20.65
C GLN A 198 -17.93 8.36 -19.57
N ARG A 199 -17.20 8.80 -18.54
CA ARG A 199 -16.73 7.95 -17.43
C ARG A 199 -17.10 8.54 -16.09
N THR A 200 -17.45 7.67 -15.14
CA THR A 200 -17.65 8.05 -13.75
C THR A 200 -16.38 7.74 -12.98
N PHE A 201 -15.77 8.76 -12.39
CA PHE A 201 -14.60 8.55 -11.54
C PHE A 201 -15.03 8.05 -10.17
N SER A 202 -14.30 7.07 -9.64
CA SER A 202 -14.48 6.63 -8.27
C SER A 202 -14.17 7.77 -7.28
N LEU A 203 -14.59 7.62 -6.02
CA LEU A 203 -14.28 8.59 -4.97
C LEU A 203 -12.76 8.80 -4.81
N ASN A 204 -11.97 7.73 -4.90
CA ASN A 204 -10.51 7.81 -4.84
C ASN A 204 -9.92 8.53 -6.05
N GLN A 205 -10.46 8.29 -7.25
CA GLN A 205 -10.00 8.96 -8.46
C GLN A 205 -10.30 10.46 -8.44
N SER A 206 -11.53 10.82 -8.09
CA SER A 206 -11.95 12.21 -7.88
C SER A 206 -11.09 12.90 -6.82
N ALA A 207 -10.81 12.19 -5.73
CA ALA A 207 -9.95 12.65 -4.66
C ALA A 207 -8.51 12.93 -5.15
N GLN A 208 -7.89 11.98 -5.85
CA GLN A 208 -6.53 12.16 -6.39
C GLN A 208 -6.48 13.32 -7.37
N LEU A 209 -7.44 13.43 -8.29
CA LEU A 209 -7.51 14.54 -9.23
C LEU A 209 -7.67 15.89 -8.53
N PHE A 210 -8.54 15.97 -7.52
CA PHE A 210 -8.75 17.22 -6.80
C PHE A 210 -7.46 17.73 -6.15
N ILE A 211 -6.70 16.85 -5.46
CA ILE A 211 -5.42 17.23 -4.86
C ILE A 211 -4.39 17.58 -5.92
N LEU A 212 -4.26 16.78 -6.98
CA LEU A 212 -3.29 17.04 -8.05
C LEU A 212 -3.55 18.38 -8.75
N LEU A 213 -4.80 18.65 -9.13
CA LEU A 213 -5.20 19.90 -9.80
C LEU A 213 -5.05 21.10 -8.88
N THR A 214 -5.30 20.92 -7.57
CA THR A 214 -5.08 21.96 -6.57
C THR A 214 -3.60 22.33 -6.50
N ILE A 215 -2.71 21.35 -6.44
CA ILE A 215 -1.26 21.56 -6.46
C ILE A 215 -0.83 22.21 -7.76
N GLN A 216 -1.22 21.63 -8.90
CA GLN A 216 -0.87 22.12 -10.23
C GLN A 216 -1.25 23.60 -10.37
N ARG A 217 -2.50 23.94 -10.04
CA ARG A 217 -2.96 25.33 -10.07
C ARG A 217 -2.13 26.21 -9.15
N PHE A 218 -1.93 25.80 -7.89
CA PHE A 218 -1.18 26.61 -6.93
C PHE A 218 0.25 26.90 -7.42
N ARG A 219 0.94 25.89 -7.92
CA ARG A 219 2.30 26.02 -8.47
C ARG A 219 2.36 26.91 -9.70
N VAL A 220 1.38 26.77 -10.60
CA VAL A 220 1.22 27.63 -11.77
C VAL A 220 1.02 29.10 -11.39
N PHE A 221 0.19 29.39 -10.38
CA PHE A 221 -0.01 30.76 -9.89
C PHE A 221 1.24 31.37 -9.24
N SER A 222 2.18 30.53 -8.82
CA SER A 222 3.49 30.93 -8.30
C SER A 222 4.59 30.92 -9.38
N ASP A 223 4.23 30.88 -10.67
CA ASP A 223 5.14 30.88 -11.82
C ASP A 223 6.06 29.64 -11.90
N HIS A 224 5.54 28.48 -11.48
CA HIS A 224 6.22 27.18 -11.63
C HIS A 224 5.45 26.27 -12.58
N VAL A 225 5.97 26.16 -13.80
CA VAL A 225 5.40 25.39 -14.92
C VAL A 225 6.22 24.11 -15.16
N VAL A 226 5.55 23.02 -15.54
CA VAL A 226 6.25 21.80 -15.99
C VAL A 226 6.96 21.99 -17.33
N ASP A 227 8.01 21.19 -17.54
CA ASP A 227 8.63 21.06 -18.86
C ASP A 227 7.69 20.43 -19.89
N SER A 228 8.02 20.57 -21.17
CA SER A 228 7.20 20.05 -22.27
C SER A 228 7.17 18.52 -22.31
N PHE A 229 5.97 17.96 -22.47
CA PHE A 229 5.72 16.54 -22.76
C PHE A 229 5.38 16.39 -24.24
N THR A 230 6.40 16.42 -25.10
CA THR A 230 6.23 16.42 -26.56
C THR A 230 5.62 15.13 -27.12
N GLU A 231 5.60 14.05 -26.33
CA GLU A 231 5.15 12.72 -26.75
C GLU A 231 3.62 12.53 -26.69
N VAL A 232 2.86 13.58 -26.40
CA VAL A 232 1.43 13.49 -26.08
C VAL A 232 0.60 14.45 -26.93
N HIS A 233 -0.36 13.90 -27.69
CA HIS A 233 -1.33 14.71 -28.42
C HIS A 233 -2.59 14.97 -27.58
N VAL A 234 -2.64 16.14 -26.97
CA VAL A 234 -3.77 16.56 -26.13
C VAL A 234 -4.98 16.98 -26.99
N PRO A 235 -6.19 16.45 -26.75
CA PRO A 235 -7.40 16.90 -27.43
C PRO A 235 -7.70 18.39 -27.19
N SER A 236 -8.12 19.11 -28.24
CA SER A 236 -8.46 20.54 -28.15
C SER A 236 -9.61 20.83 -27.18
N CYS A 237 -10.57 19.92 -27.06
CA CYS A 237 -11.65 20.02 -26.09
C CYS A 237 -11.15 20.02 -24.64
N LEU A 238 -10.13 19.21 -24.34
CA LEU A 238 -9.49 19.17 -23.02
C LEU A 238 -8.70 20.46 -22.76
N GLN A 239 -7.94 20.93 -23.74
CA GLN A 239 -7.27 22.24 -23.66
C GLN A 239 -8.28 23.34 -23.33
N HIS A 240 -9.38 23.43 -24.05
CA HIS A 240 -10.39 24.45 -23.78
C HIS A 240 -11.07 24.29 -22.41
N ALA A 241 -11.34 23.07 -21.96
CA ALA A 241 -11.89 22.82 -20.63
C ALA A 241 -10.91 23.21 -19.52
N PHE A 242 -9.62 22.91 -19.70
CA PHE A 242 -8.57 23.24 -18.74
C PHE A 242 -8.38 24.76 -18.64
N GLU A 243 -8.51 25.51 -19.74
CA GLU A 243 -8.36 26.97 -19.79
C GLU A 243 -9.34 27.67 -18.85
N LYS A 244 -10.55 27.12 -18.71
CA LYS A 244 -11.60 27.64 -17.82
C LYS A 244 -11.27 27.56 -16.33
N ILE A 245 -10.23 26.82 -15.94
CA ILE A 245 -9.74 26.77 -14.54
C ILE A 245 -8.80 27.95 -14.25
N TYR A 246 -8.19 28.54 -15.29
CA TYR A 246 -7.12 29.54 -15.22
C TYR A 246 -7.56 30.94 -15.71
N THR A 247 -8.86 31.20 -15.87
CA THR A 247 -9.36 32.47 -16.45
C THR A 247 -9.10 33.72 -15.60
N SER A 248 -8.83 34.83 -16.33
CA SER A 248 -8.71 36.26 -15.98
C SER A 248 -7.69 36.74 -14.94
N GLU A 249 -7.17 35.90 -14.05
CA GLU A 249 -6.27 36.35 -12.98
C GLU A 249 -4.85 35.76 -13.05
N THR A 250 -4.58 34.89 -14.03
CA THR A 250 -3.27 34.21 -14.16
C THR A 250 -2.56 34.61 -15.45
N PRO A 251 -1.35 35.18 -15.39
CA PRO A 251 -0.53 35.42 -16.57
C PRO A 251 0.14 34.10 -17.00
N LEU A 252 -0.64 33.15 -17.53
CA LEU A 252 -0.06 31.98 -18.18
C LEU A 252 0.21 32.29 -19.65
N PHE A 253 1.44 32.10 -20.11
CA PHE A 253 1.73 32.19 -21.54
C PHE A 253 1.07 31.02 -22.29
N LYS A 254 0.64 31.26 -23.55
CA LYS A 254 0.00 30.22 -24.38
C LYS A 254 0.86 28.96 -24.54
N GLU A 255 2.19 29.11 -24.56
CA GLU A 255 3.12 27.98 -24.68
C GLU A 255 3.15 27.10 -23.44
N ASP A 256 3.02 27.68 -22.24
CA ASP A 256 2.97 26.95 -20.98
C ASP A 256 1.64 26.23 -20.78
N PHE A 257 0.57 26.76 -21.37
CA PHE A 257 -0.75 26.15 -21.35
C PHE A 257 -0.75 24.74 -21.97
N GLY A 258 -0.05 24.59 -23.10
CA GLY A 258 0.13 23.30 -23.76
C GLY A 258 0.86 22.29 -22.86
N LYS A 259 1.93 22.72 -22.18
CA LYS A 259 2.71 21.86 -21.27
C LYS A 259 1.88 21.40 -20.08
N GLU A 260 1.15 22.33 -19.44
CA GLU A 260 0.31 22.04 -18.28
C GLU A 260 -0.88 21.13 -18.61
N THR A 261 -1.50 21.33 -19.78
CA THR A 261 -2.58 20.45 -20.23
C THR A 261 -2.04 19.05 -20.58
N SER A 262 -0.83 18.98 -21.14
CA SER A 262 -0.17 17.69 -21.44
C SER A 262 0.14 16.90 -20.17
N TYR A 263 0.56 17.58 -19.10
CA TYR A 263 0.81 16.94 -17.82
C TYR A 263 -0.44 16.28 -17.22
N ILE A 264 -1.57 16.99 -17.17
CA ILE A 264 -2.81 16.42 -16.64
C ILE A 264 -3.36 15.32 -17.55
N PHE A 265 -3.25 15.47 -18.88
CA PHE A 265 -3.67 14.43 -19.80
C PHE A 265 -2.82 13.15 -19.67
N LEU A 266 -1.52 13.30 -19.49
CA LEU A 266 -0.61 12.20 -19.21
C LEU A 266 -0.98 11.50 -17.90
N PHE A 267 -1.29 12.26 -16.84
CA PHE A 267 -1.78 11.69 -15.58
C PHE A 267 -3.07 10.88 -15.78
N LEU A 268 -4.06 11.45 -16.45
CA LEU A 268 -5.34 10.78 -16.71
C LEU A 268 -5.16 9.49 -17.53
N SER A 269 -4.30 9.54 -18.56
CA SER A 269 -4.07 8.41 -19.46
C SER A 269 -3.28 7.29 -18.77
N LEU A 270 -2.16 7.63 -18.09
CA LEU A 270 -1.29 6.63 -17.47
C LEU A 270 -1.88 5.97 -16.21
N ASN A 271 -2.88 6.59 -15.60
CA ASN A 271 -3.63 6.00 -14.48
C ASN A 271 -4.96 5.35 -14.92
N GLU A 272 -5.21 5.25 -16.24
CA GLU A 272 -6.42 4.63 -16.81
C GLU A 272 -7.74 5.31 -16.38
N TYR A 273 -7.70 6.62 -16.08
CA TYR A 273 -8.91 7.39 -15.76
C TYR A 273 -9.72 7.62 -17.03
N ILE A 274 -9.04 7.73 -18.16
CA ILE A 274 -9.62 7.92 -19.49
C ILE A 274 -9.04 6.87 -20.44
N ASP A 275 -9.80 6.53 -21.47
CA ASP A 275 -9.25 5.81 -22.62
C ASP A 275 -8.52 6.80 -23.52
N SER A 276 -7.23 6.54 -23.74
CA SER A 276 -6.39 7.42 -24.53
C SER A 276 -5.37 6.59 -25.32
N PRO A 277 -5.19 6.85 -26.63
CA PRO A 277 -4.13 6.22 -27.40
C PRO A 277 -2.80 6.82 -26.97
N ILE A 278 -2.12 6.15 -26.04
CA ILE A 278 -0.76 6.52 -25.64
C ILE A 278 0.20 5.98 -26.68
N VAL A 279 0.98 6.88 -27.28
CA VAL A 279 2.11 6.49 -28.13
C VAL A 279 3.29 6.17 -27.22
N PHE A 280 3.59 4.88 -27.11
CA PHE A 280 4.77 4.44 -26.38
C PHE A 280 6.04 4.71 -27.20
N PRO A 281 7.17 5.02 -26.55
CA PRO A 281 8.46 5.04 -27.23
C PRO A 281 8.81 3.65 -27.77
N ASP A 282 9.61 3.60 -28.84
CA ASP A 282 10.04 2.34 -29.47
C ASP A 282 10.74 1.38 -28.50
N LYS A 283 11.38 1.92 -27.46
CA LYS A 283 12.08 1.14 -26.42
C LYS A 283 11.60 1.53 -25.03
N LEU A 284 11.21 0.52 -24.24
CA LEU A 284 10.86 0.65 -22.83
C LEU A 284 11.79 -0.24 -22.00
N THR A 285 12.93 0.31 -21.58
CA THR A 285 13.99 -0.45 -20.88
C THR A 285 13.48 -1.27 -19.70
N MET A 286 12.62 -0.72 -18.84
CA MET A 286 12.07 -1.45 -17.70
C MET A 286 11.20 -2.64 -18.14
N LEU A 287 10.44 -2.49 -19.23
CA LEU A 287 9.63 -3.58 -19.75
C LEU A 287 10.52 -4.67 -20.32
N ASP A 288 11.52 -4.31 -21.12
CA ASP A 288 12.46 -5.27 -21.72
C ASP A 288 13.15 -6.08 -20.61
N GLU A 289 13.67 -5.40 -19.58
CA GLU A 289 14.30 -6.04 -18.43
C GLU A 289 13.35 -6.92 -17.61
N PHE A 290 12.09 -6.49 -17.47
CA PHE A 290 11.05 -7.27 -16.81
C PHE A 290 10.75 -8.56 -17.59
N ILE A 291 10.51 -8.46 -18.90
CA ILE A 291 10.25 -9.62 -19.77
C ILE A 291 11.44 -10.58 -19.76
N ASP A 292 12.67 -10.08 -19.86
CA ASP A 292 13.88 -10.90 -19.81
C ASP A 292 14.03 -11.64 -18.48
N HIS A 293 13.82 -10.93 -17.37
CA HIS A 293 13.84 -11.53 -16.03
C HIS A 293 12.76 -12.59 -15.88
N MET A 294 11.52 -12.27 -16.25
CA MET A 294 10.40 -13.19 -16.13
C MET A 294 10.60 -14.44 -16.99
N ASN A 295 11.12 -14.32 -18.22
CA ASN A 295 11.45 -15.48 -19.06
C ASN A 295 12.57 -16.36 -18.47
N SER A 296 13.49 -15.77 -17.70
CA SER A 296 14.57 -16.51 -17.04
C SER A 296 14.09 -17.37 -15.86
N VAL A 297 13.03 -16.94 -15.18
CA VAL A 297 12.46 -17.63 -14.00
C VAL A 297 11.25 -18.49 -14.39
N ILE A 298 10.44 -18.04 -15.34
CA ILE A 298 9.22 -18.69 -15.82
C ILE A 298 9.37 -18.96 -17.32
N PRO A 299 9.65 -20.21 -17.72
CA PRO A 299 9.83 -20.56 -19.12
C PRO A 299 8.62 -20.18 -19.98
N PHE A 300 8.92 -19.50 -21.09
CA PHE A 300 7.94 -18.99 -22.05
C PHE A 300 6.93 -17.99 -21.46
N PHE A 301 7.32 -17.21 -20.44
CA PHE A 301 6.49 -16.18 -19.82
C PHE A 301 5.73 -15.34 -20.85
N GLU A 302 6.42 -14.79 -21.85
CA GLU A 302 5.80 -13.91 -22.84
C GLU A 302 4.72 -14.59 -23.69
N LYS A 303 4.81 -15.91 -23.88
CA LYS A 303 3.79 -16.70 -24.59
C LYS A 303 2.62 -17.11 -23.69
N ARG A 304 2.77 -17.01 -22.36
CA ARG A 304 1.74 -17.39 -21.37
C ARG A 304 0.81 -16.23 -21.03
N ILE A 305 1.27 -14.99 -21.20
CA ILE A 305 0.46 -13.80 -20.95
C ILE A 305 -0.39 -13.44 -22.19
N THR A 306 -1.55 -12.85 -21.94
CA THR A 306 -2.42 -12.31 -22.99
C THR A 306 -1.87 -10.99 -23.56
N VAL A 307 -2.38 -10.61 -24.74
CA VAL A 307 -2.06 -9.32 -25.35
C VAL A 307 -2.47 -8.16 -24.44
N GLU A 308 -3.62 -8.26 -23.77
CA GLU A 308 -4.10 -7.24 -22.83
C GLU A 308 -3.13 -7.05 -21.65
N THR A 309 -2.65 -8.15 -21.07
CA THR A 309 -1.64 -8.13 -20.00
C THR A 309 -0.36 -7.46 -20.48
N LYS A 310 0.10 -7.76 -21.70
CA LYS A 310 1.30 -7.14 -22.28
C LYS A 310 1.14 -5.63 -22.45
N GLU A 311 -0.02 -5.16 -22.90
CA GLU A 311 -0.30 -3.71 -23.01
C GLU A 311 -0.40 -3.04 -21.63
N LYS A 312 -0.99 -3.70 -20.63
CA LYS A 312 -1.00 -3.21 -19.23
C LYS A 312 0.40 -3.13 -18.63
N LEU A 313 1.28 -4.10 -18.90
CA LEU A 313 2.68 -4.05 -18.47
C LEU A 313 3.43 -2.88 -19.10
N LYS A 314 3.23 -2.62 -20.40
CA LYS A 314 3.77 -1.42 -21.08
C LYS A 314 3.33 -0.15 -20.38
N LEU A 315 2.03 -0.05 -20.07
CA LEU A 315 1.46 1.11 -19.39
C LEU A 315 2.07 1.33 -18.01
N ILE A 316 2.19 0.28 -17.20
CA ILE A 316 2.81 0.32 -15.87
C ILE A 316 4.26 0.81 -15.98
N CYS A 317 5.07 0.19 -16.84
CA CYS A 317 6.47 0.58 -17.02
C CYS A 317 6.61 2.03 -17.49
N TYR A 318 5.76 2.46 -18.43
CA TYR A 318 5.79 3.82 -18.94
C TYR A 318 5.33 4.85 -17.88
N ARG A 319 4.35 4.49 -17.04
CA ARG A 319 3.94 5.29 -15.88
C ARG A 319 5.09 5.52 -14.92
N TRP A 320 5.78 4.45 -14.50
CA TRP A 320 6.92 4.55 -13.59
C TRP A 320 8.12 5.27 -14.19
N ASP A 321 8.19 5.40 -15.52
CA ASP A 321 9.21 6.20 -16.17
C ASP A 321 8.90 7.69 -16.22
N ARG A 322 7.63 8.05 -16.47
CA ARG A 322 7.22 9.43 -16.74
C ARG A 322 6.60 10.15 -15.55
N LEU A 323 5.86 9.44 -14.72
CA LEU A 323 5.09 9.99 -13.61
C LEU A 323 5.35 9.19 -12.33
N TYR A 324 6.17 9.72 -11.44
CA TYR A 324 6.46 9.14 -10.12
C TYR A 324 5.28 9.29 -9.13
N PHE A 325 4.07 8.90 -9.50
CA PHE A 325 2.91 8.94 -8.61
C PHE A 325 2.76 7.62 -7.88
N SER A 326 3.49 7.46 -6.79
CA SER A 326 3.26 6.36 -5.86
C SER A 326 2.34 6.83 -4.73
N VAL A 327 1.11 6.33 -4.73
CA VAL A 327 0.20 6.56 -3.61
C VAL A 327 0.62 5.60 -2.50
N ALA A 328 1.54 6.04 -1.65
CA ALA A 328 2.16 5.29 -0.55
C ALA A 328 1.18 4.73 0.51
N ALA A 329 -0.13 4.88 0.30
CA ALA A 329 -1.11 4.88 1.38
C ALA A 329 -1.56 3.49 1.87
N PHE A 330 -1.26 2.38 1.21
CA PHE A 330 -2.05 1.16 1.51
C PHE A 330 -1.37 -0.18 1.66
N ILE A 331 -0.05 -0.31 1.51
CA ILE A 331 0.49 -1.68 1.43
C ILE A 331 1.60 -1.95 2.44
N PRO A 332 1.24 -2.49 3.62
CA PRO A 332 2.21 -3.02 4.57
C PRO A 332 3.03 -4.13 3.93
N THR A 333 4.31 -4.23 4.27
CA THR A 333 5.16 -5.36 3.88
C THR A 333 4.55 -6.72 4.27
N LYS A 334 3.73 -6.76 5.33
CA LYS A 334 2.97 -7.96 5.74
C LYS A 334 2.03 -8.52 4.67
N GLN A 335 1.62 -7.74 3.66
CA GLN A 335 0.80 -8.30 2.57
C GLN A 335 1.62 -9.15 1.60
N SER A 336 2.96 -9.02 1.55
CA SER A 336 3.79 -9.87 0.69
C SER A 336 3.68 -11.35 1.05
N SER A 337 3.55 -11.69 2.35
CA SER A 337 3.41 -13.08 2.80
C SER A 337 2.11 -13.71 2.29
N PHE A 338 1.02 -12.94 2.17
CA PHE A 338 -0.22 -13.45 1.57
C PHE A 338 0.02 -13.93 0.13
N PHE A 339 0.73 -13.14 -0.67
CA PHE A 339 1.04 -13.53 -2.05
C PHE A 339 2.08 -14.64 -2.13
N GLU A 340 3.07 -14.66 -1.24
CA GLU A 340 4.04 -15.75 -1.14
C GLU A 340 3.35 -17.09 -0.85
N GLU A 341 2.38 -17.11 0.06
CA GLU A 341 1.64 -18.31 0.43
C GLU A 341 0.66 -18.75 -0.66
N ARG A 342 0.09 -17.79 -1.39
CA ARG A 342 -0.96 -18.06 -2.36
C ARG A 342 -0.45 -18.35 -3.77
N PHE A 343 0.51 -17.54 -4.22
CA PHE A 343 1.05 -17.53 -5.57
C PHE A 343 2.59 -17.56 -5.50
N PRO A 344 3.20 -18.63 -4.94
CA PRO A 344 4.62 -18.67 -4.63
C PRO A 344 5.52 -18.52 -5.86
N GLN A 345 5.11 -19.04 -7.02
CA GLN A 345 5.93 -18.94 -8.24
C GLN A 345 5.90 -17.52 -8.80
N ILE A 346 4.71 -16.91 -8.87
CA ILE A 346 4.55 -15.52 -9.31
C ILE A 346 5.26 -14.57 -8.34
N HIS A 347 5.06 -14.76 -7.03
CA HIS A 347 5.72 -13.99 -5.98
C HIS A 347 7.24 -14.04 -6.10
N ARG A 348 7.83 -15.25 -6.18
CA ARG A 348 9.28 -15.41 -6.29
C ARG A 348 9.85 -14.75 -7.53
N ALA A 349 9.17 -14.86 -8.67
CA ALA A 349 9.60 -14.23 -9.92
C ALA A 349 9.58 -12.69 -9.80
N LEU A 350 8.49 -12.12 -9.27
CA LEU A 350 8.34 -10.68 -9.08
C LEU A 350 9.27 -10.13 -8.01
N ASP A 351 9.39 -10.77 -6.85
CA ASP A 351 10.29 -10.35 -5.79
C ASP A 351 11.75 -10.35 -6.27
N GLY A 352 12.16 -11.41 -7.01
CA GLY A 352 13.46 -11.46 -7.66
C GLY A 352 13.69 -10.31 -8.66
N PHE A 353 12.66 -9.89 -9.40
CA PHE A 353 12.75 -8.74 -10.31
C PHE A 353 12.96 -7.45 -9.51
N ILE A 354 12.14 -7.23 -8.47
CA ILE A 354 12.19 -6.02 -7.66
C ILE A 354 13.55 -5.90 -6.94
N GLN A 355 14.08 -7.01 -6.40
CA GLN A 355 15.44 -7.05 -5.84
C GLN A 355 16.51 -6.74 -6.91
N LYS A 356 16.38 -7.26 -8.13
CA LYS A 356 17.29 -6.94 -9.24
C LYS A 356 17.23 -5.46 -9.61
N THR A 357 16.04 -4.85 -9.64
CA THR A 357 15.89 -3.41 -9.93
C THR A 357 16.60 -2.53 -8.89
N GLU A 358 16.67 -2.96 -7.63
CA GLU A 358 17.44 -2.25 -6.59
C GLU A 358 18.93 -2.11 -6.96
N SER A 359 19.51 -3.18 -7.51
CA SER A 359 20.92 -3.20 -7.95
C SER A 359 21.17 -2.41 -9.24
N LEU A 360 20.28 -2.53 -10.22
CA LEU A 360 20.49 -1.98 -11.57
C LEU A 360 20.25 -0.47 -11.64
N TYR A 361 19.26 0.03 -10.90
CA TYR A 361 18.82 1.42 -11.01
C TYR A 361 19.37 2.35 -9.92
N GLN A 362 20.44 1.96 -9.20
CA GLN A 362 21.12 2.81 -8.19
C GLN A 362 20.15 3.60 -7.28
N LYS A 363 19.25 2.91 -6.57
CA LYS A 363 18.26 3.55 -5.67
C LYS A 363 17.30 4.54 -6.35
N ARG A 364 17.00 4.38 -7.65
CA ARG A 364 15.95 5.15 -8.37
C ARG A 364 14.60 5.16 -7.64
N PHE A 365 14.24 4.04 -7.01
CA PHE A 365 12.98 3.89 -6.29
C PHE A 365 13.17 3.87 -4.78
N LEU A 366 12.30 4.59 -4.10
CA LEU A 366 12.16 4.55 -2.65
C LEU A 366 11.54 3.23 -2.21
N MET A 367 11.72 2.84 -0.95
CA MET A 367 11.25 1.56 -0.45
C MET A 367 9.75 1.34 -0.74
N TYR A 368 8.91 2.35 -0.47
CA TYR A 368 7.47 2.26 -0.71
C TYR A 368 7.10 2.27 -2.21
N GLU A 369 7.92 2.88 -3.06
CA GLU A 369 7.72 2.86 -4.52
C GLU A 369 7.99 1.48 -5.07
N ARG A 370 9.04 0.79 -4.58
CA ARG A 370 9.30 -0.61 -4.93
C ARG A 370 8.16 -1.53 -4.52
N VAL A 371 7.63 -1.30 -3.31
CA VAL A 371 6.46 -2.01 -2.83
C VAL A 371 5.29 -1.76 -3.78
N HIS A 372 4.99 -0.51 -4.14
CA HIS A 372 3.90 -0.21 -5.07
C HIS A 372 4.11 -0.82 -6.47
N LEU A 373 5.33 -0.76 -7.01
CA LEU A 373 5.71 -1.37 -8.29
C LEU A 373 5.48 -2.89 -8.26
N TYR A 374 5.87 -3.56 -7.18
CA TYR A 374 5.58 -4.98 -6.97
C TYR A 374 4.07 -5.26 -7.07
N TYR A 375 3.24 -4.43 -6.44
CA TYR A 375 1.78 -4.61 -6.48
C TYR A 375 1.16 -4.32 -7.84
N ASP A 376 1.66 -3.31 -8.55
CA ASP A 376 1.22 -3.04 -9.92
C ASP A 376 1.43 -4.27 -10.81
N PHE A 377 2.63 -4.87 -10.76
CA PHE A 377 2.92 -6.09 -11.51
C PHE A 377 2.12 -7.28 -11.00
N MET A 378 2.04 -7.48 -9.68
CA MET A 378 1.30 -8.59 -9.09
C MET A 378 -0.18 -8.55 -9.52
N PHE A 379 -0.86 -7.42 -9.34
CA PHE A 379 -2.27 -7.30 -9.72
C PHE A 379 -2.49 -7.34 -11.23
N CYS A 380 -1.55 -6.84 -12.03
CA CYS A 380 -1.60 -6.98 -13.49
C CYS A 380 -1.58 -8.47 -13.88
N LEU A 381 -0.62 -9.23 -13.37
CA LEU A 381 -0.47 -10.65 -13.68
C LEU A 381 -1.61 -11.52 -13.13
N LEU A 382 -2.10 -11.22 -11.92
CA LEU A 382 -3.20 -11.98 -11.31
C LEU A 382 -4.55 -11.82 -12.04
N ASN A 383 -4.71 -10.74 -12.82
CA ASN A 383 -5.88 -10.59 -13.69
C ASN A 383 -5.79 -11.43 -14.96
N ASP A 384 -4.65 -12.03 -15.27
CA ASP A 384 -4.45 -12.93 -16.40
C ASP A 384 -4.63 -14.39 -15.98
N ARG A 385 -5.83 -14.94 -16.21
CA ARG A 385 -6.13 -16.34 -15.88
C ARG A 385 -5.22 -17.34 -16.58
N SER A 386 -4.76 -17.04 -17.78
CA SER A 386 -3.86 -17.92 -18.55
C SER A 386 -2.50 -18.02 -17.89
N PHE A 387 -2.03 -16.88 -17.35
CA PHE A 387 -0.79 -16.83 -16.61
C PHE A 387 -0.93 -17.43 -15.20
N CYS A 388 -2.02 -17.18 -14.49
CA CYS A 388 -2.26 -17.75 -13.15
C CYS A 388 -2.25 -19.29 -13.11
N ALA A 389 -2.53 -19.95 -14.23
CA ALA A 389 -2.48 -21.41 -14.36
C ALA A 389 -1.07 -22.02 -14.18
N ILE A 390 -0.01 -21.22 -14.05
CA ILE A 390 1.31 -21.74 -13.67
C ILE A 390 1.35 -22.24 -12.22
N GLU A 391 0.44 -21.74 -11.37
CA GLU A 391 0.43 -22.09 -9.96
C GLU A 391 -0.16 -23.48 -9.75
N LYS A 392 0.42 -24.20 -8.78
CA LYS A 392 -0.01 -25.57 -8.48
C LYS A 392 -1.39 -25.55 -7.84
N THR A 393 -2.37 -26.19 -8.48
CA THR A 393 -3.64 -26.55 -7.85
C THR A 393 -3.43 -27.72 -6.90
N ILE A 394 -3.95 -27.62 -5.68
CA ILE A 394 -3.85 -28.70 -4.68
C ILE A 394 -5.08 -29.59 -4.77
N HIS A 395 -4.87 -30.87 -5.01
CA HIS A 395 -5.94 -31.86 -5.14
C HIS A 395 -6.20 -32.57 -3.82
N VAL A 396 -7.45 -32.54 -3.35
CA VAL A 396 -7.87 -33.12 -2.07
C VAL A 396 -8.94 -34.19 -2.30
N PHE A 397 -8.71 -35.40 -1.80
CA PHE A 397 -9.73 -36.45 -1.76
C PHE A 397 -10.27 -36.61 -0.33
N VAL A 398 -11.60 -36.57 -0.19
CA VAL A 398 -12.32 -36.64 1.09
C VAL A 398 -12.99 -38.01 1.22
N ASP A 399 -12.61 -38.78 2.24
CA ASP A 399 -13.06 -40.16 2.44
C ASP A 399 -13.21 -40.53 3.93
N PHE A 400 -14.30 -40.09 4.54
CA PHE A 400 -14.68 -40.41 5.92
C PHE A 400 -15.62 -41.61 5.99
N SER A 401 -15.49 -42.39 7.05
CA SER A 401 -16.34 -43.57 7.30
C SER A 401 -17.83 -43.23 7.53
N GLY A 402 -18.15 -41.96 7.81
CA GLY A 402 -19.52 -41.44 7.95
C GLY A 402 -20.37 -41.46 6.68
N GLY A 403 -19.79 -41.85 5.53
CA GLY A 403 -20.51 -42.08 4.27
C GLY A 403 -20.61 -40.84 3.38
N GLU A 404 -21.28 -41.02 2.23
CA GLU A 404 -21.27 -40.07 1.11
C GLU A 404 -21.83 -38.69 1.46
N ASP A 405 -22.89 -38.62 2.27
CA ASP A 405 -23.47 -37.33 2.68
C ASP A 405 -22.50 -36.53 3.56
N TYR A 406 -21.77 -37.20 4.45
CA TYR A 406 -20.76 -36.56 5.30
C TYR A 406 -19.55 -36.10 4.48
N ASN A 407 -19.07 -36.94 3.55
CA ASN A 407 -18.00 -36.56 2.61
C ASN A 407 -18.38 -35.34 1.78
N ARG A 408 -19.62 -35.30 1.28
CA ARG A 408 -20.15 -34.16 0.51
C ARG A 408 -20.28 -32.90 1.36
N PHE A 409 -20.65 -33.03 2.64
CA PHE A 409 -20.71 -31.91 3.58
C PHE A 409 -19.32 -31.30 3.81
N ILE A 410 -18.31 -32.12 4.11
CA ILE A 410 -16.93 -31.66 4.31
C ILE A 410 -16.36 -31.06 3.02
N ALA A 411 -16.54 -31.73 1.87
CA ALA A 411 -16.13 -31.22 0.57
C ALA A 411 -16.74 -29.84 0.26
N LYS A 412 -18.01 -29.62 0.60
CA LYS A 412 -18.68 -28.32 0.45
C LYS A 412 -18.05 -27.25 1.33
N ILE A 413 -17.69 -27.57 2.58
CA ILE A 413 -17.00 -26.61 3.46
C ILE A 413 -15.63 -26.27 2.89
N ILE A 414 -14.84 -27.25 2.48
CA ILE A 414 -13.51 -27.00 1.89
C ILE A 414 -13.65 -26.14 0.62
N ALA A 415 -14.58 -26.50 -0.27
CA ALA A 415 -14.85 -25.73 -1.48
C ALA A 415 -15.36 -24.31 -1.20
N SER A 416 -16.01 -24.08 -0.05
CA SER A 416 -16.46 -22.74 0.36
C SER A 416 -15.30 -21.81 0.74
N PHE A 417 -14.13 -22.36 1.08
CA PHE A 417 -12.91 -21.59 1.28
C PHE A 417 -12.28 -21.22 -0.07
N ASN A 418 -12.94 -20.32 -0.80
CA ASN A 418 -12.49 -19.82 -2.11
C ASN A 418 -11.03 -19.33 -2.12
N TYR A 419 -10.49 -18.92 -0.97
CA TYR A 419 -9.11 -18.45 -0.83
C TYR A 419 -8.06 -19.58 -0.90
N MET A 420 -8.46 -20.86 -0.86
CA MET A 420 -7.53 -21.98 -0.82
C MET A 420 -7.16 -22.61 -2.17
N ASP A 421 -7.80 -22.34 -3.33
CA ASP A 421 -7.60 -23.08 -4.62
C ASP A 421 -7.27 -24.55 -4.37
N VAL A 422 -8.24 -25.22 -3.79
CA VAL A 422 -8.20 -26.66 -3.62
C VAL A 422 -9.22 -27.24 -4.59
N MET A 423 -8.81 -28.25 -5.34
CA MET A 423 -9.73 -29.05 -6.15
C MET A 423 -10.14 -30.28 -5.35
N ILE A 424 -11.44 -30.50 -5.17
CA ILE A 424 -11.92 -31.70 -4.52
C ILE A 424 -12.04 -32.81 -5.57
N ASP A 425 -11.22 -33.85 -5.40
CA ASP A 425 -11.28 -35.03 -6.25
C ASP A 425 -12.48 -35.91 -5.85
N HIS A 426 -13.10 -36.54 -6.85
CA HIS A 426 -14.16 -37.53 -6.61
C HIS A 426 -13.63 -38.95 -6.34
N LYS A 427 -12.34 -39.18 -6.56
CA LYS A 427 -11.68 -40.47 -6.35
C LYS A 427 -10.20 -40.23 -6.05
N LEU A 428 -9.60 -41.13 -5.27
CA LEU A 428 -8.15 -41.11 -5.06
C LEU A 428 -7.42 -41.41 -6.38
N THR A 429 -6.54 -40.51 -6.81
CA THR A 429 -5.69 -40.68 -7.99
C THR A 429 -4.22 -40.41 -7.69
N LEU A 430 -3.35 -40.55 -8.68
CA LEU A 430 -1.95 -40.14 -8.58
C LEU A 430 -1.78 -38.61 -8.56
N GLU A 431 -2.81 -37.85 -8.96
CA GLU A 431 -2.81 -36.39 -8.93
C GLU A 431 -3.25 -35.86 -7.57
N THR A 432 -3.87 -36.70 -6.72
CA THR A 432 -4.31 -36.31 -5.38
C THR A 432 -3.11 -36.00 -4.48
N ASP A 433 -3.02 -34.75 -4.02
CA ASP A 433 -1.95 -34.26 -3.14
C ASP A 433 -2.22 -34.56 -1.66
N LEU A 434 -3.48 -34.51 -1.25
CA LEU A 434 -3.91 -34.64 0.14
C LEU A 434 -5.14 -35.56 0.26
N TYR A 435 -5.03 -36.53 1.15
CA TYR A 435 -6.09 -37.44 1.54
C TYR A 435 -6.63 -37.05 2.92
N LEU A 436 -7.93 -36.84 3.02
CA LEU A 436 -8.60 -36.40 4.24
C LEU A 436 -9.62 -37.46 4.70
N SER A 437 -9.44 -37.99 5.90
CA SER A 437 -10.24 -39.11 6.42
C SER A 437 -10.34 -39.10 7.95
N ASP A 438 -11.14 -39.99 8.53
CA ASP A 438 -11.20 -40.26 9.97
C ASP A 438 -10.25 -41.39 10.42
N PHE A 439 -9.60 -42.09 9.49
CA PHE A 439 -8.57 -43.07 9.79
C PHE A 439 -7.37 -42.96 8.84
N TYR A 440 -6.23 -43.45 9.31
CA TYR A 440 -5.02 -43.54 8.48
C TYR A 440 -5.06 -44.79 7.58
N SER A 441 -4.69 -44.62 6.30
CA SER A 441 -4.63 -45.73 5.35
C SER A 441 -3.20 -45.96 4.85
N SER A 442 -2.64 -47.14 5.13
CA SER A 442 -1.30 -47.53 4.64
C SER A 442 -1.22 -47.70 3.12
N LYS A 443 -2.37 -47.71 2.43
CA LYS A 443 -2.45 -47.81 0.97
C LYS A 443 -2.32 -46.45 0.28
N VAL A 444 -2.57 -45.36 1.00
CA VAL A 444 -2.51 -43.99 0.47
C VAL A 444 -1.08 -43.47 0.59
N ARG A 445 -0.52 -42.98 -0.53
CA ARG A 445 0.88 -42.53 -0.61
C ARG A 445 1.05 -41.02 -0.54
N CYS A 446 0.00 -40.26 -0.86
CA CYS A 446 0.02 -38.80 -0.72
C CYS A 446 -0.09 -38.40 0.76
N ARG A 447 0.00 -37.10 1.05
CA ARG A 447 -0.12 -36.57 2.42
C ARG A 447 -1.49 -36.95 2.98
N GLN A 448 -1.55 -37.37 4.24
CA GLN A 448 -2.80 -37.73 4.90
C GLN A 448 -3.06 -36.80 6.08
N LEU A 449 -4.31 -36.36 6.23
CA LEU A 449 -4.80 -35.64 7.40
C LEU A 449 -5.97 -36.42 7.99
N THR A 450 -5.91 -36.68 9.29
CA THR A 450 -6.89 -37.52 9.97
C THR A 450 -7.70 -36.71 10.98
N TRP A 451 -9.02 -36.64 10.82
CA TRP A 451 -9.94 -35.97 11.76
C TRP A 451 -10.85 -36.97 12.44
N ARG A 452 -10.72 -37.12 13.75
CA ARG A 452 -11.47 -38.13 14.53
C ARG A 452 -12.92 -37.71 14.83
N HIS A 453 -13.27 -36.45 14.61
CA HIS A 453 -14.59 -35.89 14.86
C HIS A 453 -14.87 -34.76 13.84
N LEU A 454 -16.05 -34.12 13.95
CA LEU A 454 -16.33 -32.89 13.21
C LEU A 454 -15.21 -31.88 13.43
N PRO A 455 -14.67 -31.26 12.37
CA PRO A 455 -13.46 -30.44 12.46
C PRO A 455 -13.70 -29.17 13.27
N GLU A 456 -12.81 -28.91 14.22
CA GLU A 456 -12.76 -27.69 15.01
C GLU A 456 -11.90 -26.61 14.33
N THR A 457 -11.88 -25.39 14.87
CA THR A 457 -11.06 -24.28 14.35
C THR A 457 -9.59 -24.68 14.17
N LYS A 458 -9.03 -25.50 15.06
CA LYS A 458 -7.65 -25.98 14.98
C LYS A 458 -7.44 -26.93 13.79
N ASP A 459 -8.38 -27.82 13.52
CA ASP A 459 -8.30 -28.75 12.39
C ASP A 459 -8.26 -28.00 11.05
N TRP A 460 -9.03 -26.91 10.95
CA TRP A 460 -9.01 -26.03 9.79
C TRP A 460 -7.68 -25.26 9.64
N GLN A 461 -7.07 -24.85 10.75
CA GLN A 461 -5.75 -24.21 10.73
C GLN A 461 -4.68 -25.18 10.24
N VAL A 462 -4.67 -26.42 10.77
CA VAL A 462 -3.73 -27.46 10.32
C VAL A 462 -3.94 -27.81 8.86
N PHE A 463 -5.19 -27.92 8.39
CA PHE A 463 -5.48 -28.12 6.98
C PHE A 463 -4.93 -27.01 6.10
N ALA A 464 -5.14 -25.74 6.48
CA ALA A 464 -4.63 -24.60 5.73
C ALA A 464 -3.09 -24.59 5.68
N GLU A 465 -2.42 -24.97 6.78
CA GLU A 465 -0.97 -25.11 6.85
C GLU A 465 -0.45 -26.22 5.92
N VAL A 466 -1.08 -27.40 5.94
CA VAL A 466 -0.71 -28.52 5.05
C VAL A 466 -0.92 -28.17 3.58
N VAL A 467 -2.03 -27.52 3.23
CA VAL A 467 -2.28 -27.05 1.86
C VAL A 467 -1.18 -26.06 1.42
N ARG A 468 -0.75 -25.17 2.32
CA ARG A 468 0.33 -24.22 2.06
C ARG A 468 1.68 -24.92 1.83
N GLU A 469 2.04 -25.90 2.65
CA GLU A 469 3.27 -26.70 2.49
C GLU A 469 3.30 -27.42 1.14
N LEU A 470 2.19 -28.11 0.81
CA LEU A 470 2.04 -28.85 -0.46
C LEU A 470 2.16 -27.94 -1.68
N ARG A 471 1.73 -26.68 -1.55
CA ARG A 471 1.86 -25.66 -2.62
C ARG A 471 3.29 -25.16 -2.77
N LYS A 472 4.02 -24.96 -1.67
CA LYS A 472 5.45 -24.59 -1.72
C LYS A 472 6.34 -25.71 -2.23
N GLY A 473 5.84 -26.95 -2.28
CA GLY A 473 6.63 -28.14 -2.59
C GLY A 473 7.51 -28.57 -1.43
N GLU A 474 7.22 -28.08 -0.22
CA GLU A 474 7.94 -28.44 0.99
C GLU A 474 7.41 -29.80 1.49
N THR A 475 8.30 -30.78 1.64
CA THR A 475 7.98 -32.07 2.22
C THR A 475 8.54 -32.12 3.64
N GLN A 476 7.70 -31.84 4.66
CA GLN A 476 8.04 -32.29 6.00
C GLN A 476 7.82 -33.80 6.10
N LYS A 477 8.81 -34.51 6.68
CA LYS A 477 8.67 -35.90 7.09
C LYS A 477 7.45 -36.02 7.99
N ASN A 478 6.67 -37.08 7.81
CA ASN A 478 5.52 -37.41 8.65
C ASN A 478 5.90 -37.37 10.14
N GLU A 479 5.64 -36.24 10.81
CA GLU A 479 5.54 -36.23 12.27
C GLU A 479 4.15 -36.78 12.60
N HIS A 480 4.15 -38.01 13.10
CA HIS A 480 3.00 -38.61 13.75
C HIS A 480 2.57 -37.69 14.90
N TYR A 481 1.39 -37.08 14.79
CA TYR A 481 0.61 -36.71 15.97
C TYR A 481 -0.01 -37.99 16.55
N GLU A 482 0.83 -38.87 17.10
CA GLU A 482 0.39 -39.85 18.07
C GLU A 482 0.18 -39.13 19.40
N ARG A 483 -1.05 -38.68 19.66
CA ARG A 483 -1.55 -38.76 21.03
C ARG A 483 -2.18 -40.12 21.19
N ASP A 484 -1.44 -40.99 21.88
CA ASP A 484 -1.89 -42.32 22.28
C ASP A 484 -3.08 -42.19 23.24
N PRO A 485 -4.28 -42.72 22.90
CA PRO A 485 -5.44 -42.70 23.79
C PRO A 485 -5.25 -43.50 25.09
N ILE A 486 -4.16 -44.26 25.24
CA ILE A 486 -3.88 -45.10 26.41
C ILE A 486 -3.20 -44.32 27.55
N GLU A 487 -2.53 -43.19 27.29
CA GLU A 487 -1.91 -42.39 28.35
C GLU A 487 -2.90 -41.55 29.16
N MET A 488 -4.06 -41.19 28.60
CA MET A 488 -5.09 -40.43 29.33
C MET A 488 -5.82 -41.23 30.44
N TRP A 489 -5.77 -42.57 30.38
CA TRP A 489 -6.42 -43.42 31.38
C TRP A 489 -5.49 -43.82 32.54
N ARG A 490 -4.19 -43.49 32.48
CA ARG A 490 -3.23 -43.80 33.56
C ARG A 490 -2.93 -42.63 34.50
N GLU A 491 -3.26 -41.40 34.12
CA GLU A 491 -3.01 -40.22 34.96
C GLU A 491 -4.22 -39.80 35.84
N GLN A 492 -5.36 -40.48 35.75
CA GLN A 492 -6.52 -40.22 36.62
C GLN A 492 -6.70 -41.21 37.79
N GLU A 493 -5.79 -42.19 37.97
CA GLU A 493 -5.82 -43.15 39.09
C GLU A 493 -4.67 -42.99 40.11
N TYR A 494 -3.85 -41.93 40.00
CA TYR A 494 -2.76 -41.67 40.96
C TYR A 494 -2.66 -40.20 41.39
N GLU A 495 -3.78 -39.59 41.80
CA GLU A 495 -3.78 -38.52 42.81
C GLU A 495 -4.96 -38.75 43.75
N GLY A 496 -4.71 -39.58 44.76
CA GLY A 496 -5.44 -39.59 46.03
C GLY A 496 -4.64 -38.85 47.09
#